data_AF-A0A4R6INW8-F1
#
_entry.id   AF-A0A4R6INW8-F1
#
_cell.length_a   1.000
_cell.length_b   1.000
_cell.length_c   1.000
_cell.angle_alpha   90.00
_cell.angle_beta   90.00
_cell.angle_gamma   90.00
#
_symmetry.space_group_name_H-M   'P 1'
#
loop_
_entity.id
_entity.type
_entity.pdbx_description
1 polymer ?
#
loop_
_entity_poly.entity_id
_entity_poly.type
_entity_poly.pdbx_seq_one_letter_code
_entity_poly.pdbx_strand_id
1 'polypeptide(L)'
;MHTTYLKVLFILLLFCLSQQTYAQKRIDSIASKKDSSILKRTIQLNEVRIQVTRNYKDDSLALRKEYAKVFDHQAPGWKSLLASKNRIAKSPYPSNSTSSIAGLNLFAVIALIRKNKSPVAKLQKRLLKEEEYHFVDQSFSAEKIRLLTPLSGDSLFQFTEYYRPQAEVARKMTDYEMMLYIKKSYTQFLIRKDTSGISFP
;
A
#
# COMPACT_ATOMS: atom_id res chain seq x y z
N MET A 1 28.34 -29.54 80.48
CA MET A 1 27.46 -28.50 79.89
C MET A 1 28.12 -27.77 78.71
N HIS A 2 29.36 -27.30 78.80
CA HIS A 2 29.99 -26.51 77.72
C HIS A 2 30.24 -27.26 76.38
N THR A 3 30.47 -28.57 76.41
CA THR A 3 30.83 -29.36 75.22
C THR A 3 29.63 -29.76 74.33
N THR A 4 28.41 -29.77 74.89
CA THR A 4 27.19 -30.08 74.12
C THR A 4 26.75 -28.89 73.27
N TYR A 5 26.84 -27.67 73.79
CA TYR A 5 26.55 -26.44 73.02
C TYR A 5 27.48 -26.27 71.83
N LEU A 6 28.78 -26.55 71.98
CA LEU A 6 29.75 -26.46 70.89
C LEU A 6 29.44 -27.45 69.76
N LYS A 7 29.02 -28.67 70.09
CA LYS A 7 28.61 -29.69 69.10
C LYS A 7 27.34 -29.28 68.34
N VAL A 8 26.35 -28.74 69.04
CA VAL A 8 25.09 -28.28 68.40
C VAL A 8 25.36 -27.07 67.49
N LEU A 9 26.19 -26.11 67.91
CA LEU A 9 26.59 -24.97 67.08
C LEU A 9 27.34 -25.43 65.81
N PHE A 10 28.23 -26.41 65.94
CA PHE A 10 28.97 -26.97 64.80
C PHE A 10 28.04 -27.67 63.80
N ILE A 11 27.06 -28.44 64.28
CA ILE A 11 26.07 -29.09 63.41
C ILE A 11 25.20 -28.05 62.68
N LEU A 12 24.78 -26.97 63.37
CA LEU A 12 24.02 -25.89 62.74
C LEU A 12 24.84 -25.13 61.69
N LEU A 13 26.14 -24.91 61.93
CA LEU A 13 27.04 -24.33 60.94
C LEU A 13 27.19 -25.22 59.70
N LEU A 14 27.40 -26.52 59.88
CA LEU A 14 27.47 -27.46 58.76
C LEU A 14 26.16 -27.51 57.96
N PHE A 15 25.01 -27.49 58.65
CA PHE A 15 23.72 -27.44 58.00
C PHE A 15 23.57 -26.15 57.17
N CYS A 16 23.93 -25.00 57.73
CA CYS A 16 23.88 -23.71 57.03
C CYS A 16 24.76 -23.67 55.77
N LEU A 17 26.00 -24.18 55.86
CA LEU A 17 26.91 -24.27 54.71
C LEU A 17 26.35 -25.19 53.61
N SER A 18 25.70 -26.29 53.98
CA SER A 18 25.06 -27.19 53.02
C SER A 18 23.89 -26.52 52.28
N GLN A 19 23.09 -25.70 52.98
CA GLN A 19 21.98 -24.95 52.35
C GLN A 19 22.50 -23.91 51.36
N GLN A 20 23.60 -23.23 51.70
CA GLN A 20 24.17 -22.20 50.85
C GLN A 20 24.76 -22.76 49.54
N THR A 21 25.46 -23.89 49.60
CA THR A 21 25.99 -24.55 48.39
C THR A 21 24.88 -25.10 47.48
N TYR A 22 23.78 -25.58 48.05
CA TYR A 22 22.61 -26.03 47.28
C TYR A 22 21.89 -24.87 46.58
N ALA A 23 21.73 -23.74 47.26
CA ALA A 23 21.15 -22.53 46.68
C ALA A 23 21.99 -22.04 45.47
N GLN A 24 23.32 -22.06 45.59
CA GLN A 24 24.19 -21.63 44.50
C GLN A 24 24.05 -22.52 43.26
N LYS A 25 24.08 -23.85 43.42
CA LYS A 25 23.89 -24.80 42.30
C LYS A 25 22.54 -24.63 41.60
N ARG A 26 21.49 -24.31 42.36
CA ARG A 26 20.15 -24.02 41.81
C ARG A 26 20.17 -22.75 40.95
N ILE A 27 20.79 -21.68 41.41
CA ILE A 27 20.92 -20.41 40.67
C ILE A 27 21.69 -20.62 39.36
N ASP A 28 22.81 -21.34 39.41
CA ASP A 28 23.65 -21.58 38.22
C ASP A 28 22.91 -22.42 37.16
N SER A 29 22.13 -23.42 37.59
CA SER A 29 21.31 -24.24 36.68
C SER A 29 20.20 -23.44 35.98
N ILE A 30 19.63 -22.44 36.67
CA ILE A 30 18.60 -21.55 36.13
C ILE A 30 19.22 -20.56 35.14
N ALA A 31 20.41 -20.03 35.44
CA ALA A 31 21.15 -19.14 34.56
C ALA A 31 21.53 -19.84 33.24
N SER A 32 22.11 -21.05 33.31
CA SER A 32 22.46 -21.84 32.12
C SER A 32 21.25 -22.17 31.25
N LYS A 33 20.11 -22.53 31.86
CA LYS A 33 18.86 -22.78 31.13
C LYS A 33 18.34 -21.51 30.43
N LYS A 34 18.48 -20.35 31.05
CA LYS A 34 18.08 -19.06 30.47
C LYS A 34 18.95 -18.69 29.26
N ASP A 35 20.27 -18.89 29.33
CA ASP A 35 21.18 -18.59 28.21
C ASP A 35 20.91 -19.47 26.98
N SER A 36 20.64 -20.77 27.20
CA SER A 36 20.28 -21.69 26.10
C SER A 36 18.97 -21.31 25.39
N SER A 37 18.03 -20.69 26.11
CA SER A 37 16.75 -20.22 25.54
C SER A 37 16.86 -18.88 24.81
N ILE A 38 17.89 -18.09 25.11
CA ILE A 38 18.17 -16.80 24.46
C ILE A 38 18.94 -16.98 23.14
N LEU A 39 19.58 -18.13 22.92
CA LEU A 39 20.13 -18.55 21.61
C LEU A 39 19.03 -18.94 20.61
N LYS A 40 18.05 -18.05 20.46
CA LYS A 40 16.98 -18.11 19.48
C LYS A 40 17.61 -17.91 18.09
N ARG A 41 17.57 -18.96 17.26
CA ARG A 41 18.07 -18.99 15.87
C ARG A 41 17.83 -17.66 15.14
N THR A 42 18.90 -16.96 14.82
CA THR A 42 18.90 -15.83 13.89
C THR A 42 18.71 -16.38 12.48
N ILE A 43 17.58 -16.06 11.84
CA ILE A 43 17.39 -16.34 10.42
C ILE A 43 18.27 -15.33 9.67
N GLN A 44 19.43 -15.77 9.19
CA GLN A 44 20.23 -14.97 8.26
C GLN A 44 19.55 -15.06 6.88
N LEU A 45 18.95 -13.96 6.45
CA LEU A 45 18.40 -13.82 5.11
C LEU A 45 19.55 -13.60 4.12
N ASN A 46 19.55 -14.33 3.01
CA ASN A 46 20.53 -14.11 1.95
C ASN A 46 20.43 -12.68 1.40
N GLU A 47 21.57 -12.09 1.03
CA GLU A 47 21.56 -10.81 0.34
C GLU A 47 20.83 -10.93 -1.00
N VAL A 48 19.76 -10.15 -1.16
CA VAL A 48 19.07 -10.01 -2.44
C VAL A 48 19.57 -8.71 -3.06
N ARG A 49 20.46 -8.81 -4.05
CA ARG A 49 20.92 -7.65 -4.82
C ARG A 49 19.84 -7.24 -5.81
N ILE A 50 19.03 -6.26 -5.44
CA ILE A 50 18.02 -5.68 -6.33
C ILE A 50 18.73 -4.75 -7.31
N GLN A 51 18.78 -5.12 -8.59
CA GLN A 51 19.20 -4.20 -9.64
C GLN A 51 18.06 -3.20 -9.89
N VAL A 52 18.36 -1.90 -9.80
CA VAL A 52 17.38 -0.79 -9.87
C VAL A 52 16.93 -0.50 -11.31
N THR A 53 16.84 -1.51 -12.18
CA THR A 53 16.26 -1.32 -13.51
C THR A 53 14.75 -1.46 -13.39
N ARG A 54 14.08 -0.38 -12.96
CA ARG A 54 12.63 -0.36 -12.76
C ARG A 54 11.93 -0.37 -14.13
N ASN A 55 11.32 -1.48 -14.52
CA ASN A 55 10.51 -1.56 -15.73
C ASN A 55 9.03 -1.45 -15.37
N TYR A 56 8.51 -0.23 -15.41
CA TYR A 56 7.10 0.06 -15.14
C TYR A 56 6.12 -0.78 -16.00
N LYS A 57 6.47 -1.08 -17.26
CA LYS A 57 5.61 -1.92 -18.12
C LYS A 57 5.48 -3.33 -17.55
N ASP A 58 6.57 -3.90 -17.08
CA ASP A 58 6.56 -5.24 -16.49
C ASP A 58 5.87 -5.24 -15.11
N ASP A 59 6.13 -4.22 -14.29
CA ASP A 59 5.52 -4.05 -12.98
C ASP A 59 3.99 -3.90 -13.08
N SER A 60 3.51 -3.07 -14.02
CA SER A 60 2.07 -2.91 -14.28
C SER A 60 1.42 -4.19 -14.81
N LEU A 61 2.11 -4.93 -15.69
CA LEU A 61 1.64 -6.23 -16.15
C LEU A 61 1.60 -7.26 -15.02
N ALA A 62 2.59 -7.28 -14.14
CA ALA A 62 2.63 -8.14 -12.96
C ALA A 62 1.47 -7.82 -12.00
N LEU A 63 1.24 -6.53 -11.70
CA LEU A 63 0.12 -6.07 -10.88
C LEU A 63 -1.23 -6.47 -11.48
N ARG A 64 -1.42 -6.31 -12.80
CA ARG A 64 -2.65 -6.74 -13.46
C ARG A 64 -2.88 -8.25 -13.38
N LYS A 65 -1.81 -9.04 -13.45
CA LYS A 65 -1.90 -10.51 -13.29
C LYS A 65 -2.23 -10.89 -11.86
N GLU A 66 -1.53 -10.32 -10.88
CA GLU A 66 -1.73 -10.59 -9.45
C GLU A 66 -3.14 -10.21 -9.00
N TYR A 67 -3.61 -9.04 -9.42
CA TYR A 67 -4.91 -8.49 -9.05
C TYR A 67 -5.98 -8.69 -10.14
N ALA A 68 -5.84 -9.69 -11.02
CA ALA A 68 -6.75 -9.92 -12.14
C ALA A 68 -8.23 -9.93 -11.71
N LYS A 69 -8.55 -10.61 -10.59
CA LYS A 69 -9.90 -10.65 -10.01
C LYS A 69 -10.47 -9.26 -9.66
N VAL A 70 -9.62 -8.32 -9.27
CA VAL A 70 -10.00 -6.95 -8.91
C VAL A 70 -10.09 -6.09 -10.17
N PHE A 71 -9.17 -6.24 -11.12
CA PHE A 71 -9.21 -5.51 -12.40
C PHE A 71 -10.39 -5.92 -13.27
N ASP A 72 -10.69 -7.21 -13.34
CA ASP A 72 -11.82 -7.79 -14.10
C ASP A 72 -13.16 -7.63 -13.39
N HIS A 73 -13.18 -7.01 -12.20
CA HIS A 73 -14.40 -6.80 -11.46
C HIS A 73 -15.32 -5.80 -12.19
N GLN A 74 -16.37 -6.32 -12.83
CA GLN A 74 -17.36 -5.51 -13.52
C GLN A 74 -18.63 -5.28 -12.68
N ALA A 75 -19.17 -4.07 -12.75
CA ALA A 75 -20.49 -3.78 -12.23
C ALA A 75 -21.56 -4.45 -13.12
N PRO A 76 -22.67 -4.96 -12.55
CA PRO A 76 -23.77 -5.47 -13.36
C PRO A 76 -24.25 -4.38 -14.32
N GLY A 77 -24.35 -4.70 -15.61
CA GLY A 77 -24.75 -3.74 -16.62
C GLY A 77 -26.21 -3.31 -16.46
N TRP A 78 -26.55 -2.11 -16.91
CA TRP A 78 -27.94 -1.61 -16.97
C TRP A 78 -28.90 -2.60 -17.66
N LYS A 79 -28.41 -3.37 -18.65
CA LYS A 79 -29.15 -4.45 -19.30
C LYS A 79 -29.62 -5.54 -18.33
N SER A 80 -28.84 -5.88 -17.31
CA SER A 80 -29.27 -6.84 -16.27
C SER A 80 -30.37 -6.28 -15.36
N LEU A 81 -30.49 -4.96 -15.25
CA LEU A 81 -31.58 -4.31 -14.53
C LEU A 81 -32.88 -4.38 -15.34
N LEU A 82 -32.79 -4.26 -16.67
CA LEU A 82 -33.92 -4.25 -17.61
C LEU A 82 -34.37 -5.66 -18.04
N ALA A 83 -33.46 -6.63 -18.10
CA ALA A 83 -33.74 -8.01 -18.51
C ALA A 83 -34.66 -8.78 -17.54
N SER A 84 -34.92 -8.22 -16.36
CA SER A 84 -35.91 -8.75 -15.42
C SER A 84 -37.38 -8.55 -15.86
N LYS A 85 -37.62 -8.12 -17.11
CA LYS A 85 -38.94 -7.94 -17.70
C LYS A 85 -39.78 -9.22 -17.83
N ASN A 86 -39.19 -10.42 -17.71
CA ASN A 86 -39.90 -11.68 -17.94
C ASN A 86 -40.14 -12.55 -16.68
N ARG A 87 -40.01 -11.98 -15.48
CA ARG A 87 -40.37 -12.67 -14.23
C ARG A 87 -41.36 -11.89 -13.36
N ILE A 88 -42.27 -11.15 -14.00
CA ILE A 88 -43.56 -10.90 -13.35
C ILE A 88 -44.26 -12.25 -13.32
N ALA A 89 -44.02 -12.98 -12.23
CA ALA A 89 -44.88 -14.07 -11.82
C ALA A 89 -46.31 -13.57 -11.97
N LYS A 90 -47.13 -14.33 -12.69
CA LYS A 90 -48.58 -14.20 -12.63
C LYS A 90 -48.96 -14.41 -11.15
N SER A 91 -48.97 -13.33 -10.36
CA SER A 91 -49.60 -13.32 -9.05
C SER A 91 -51.10 -13.52 -9.31
N PRO A 92 -51.77 -14.52 -8.72
CA PRO A 92 -53.19 -14.74 -8.93
C PRO A 92 -54.07 -13.65 -8.30
N TYR A 93 -53.47 -12.73 -7.54
CA TYR A 93 -54.19 -11.69 -6.80
C TYR A 93 -53.97 -10.31 -7.44
N PRO A 94 -55.05 -9.59 -7.81
CA PRO A 94 -54.95 -8.21 -8.30
C PRO A 94 -54.56 -7.30 -7.12
N SER A 95 -53.27 -7.00 -6.99
CA SER A 95 -52.79 -6.04 -6.00
C SER A 95 -52.76 -4.64 -6.62
N ASN A 96 -53.65 -3.76 -6.16
CA ASN A 96 -53.69 -2.32 -6.49
C ASN A 96 -52.58 -1.53 -5.77
N SER A 97 -51.38 -2.08 -5.69
CA SER A 97 -50.25 -1.37 -5.09
C SER A 97 -49.54 -0.55 -6.15
N THR A 98 -49.60 0.76 -6.02
CA THR A 98 -48.95 1.82 -6.82
C THR A 98 -47.40 1.77 -6.76
N SER A 99 -46.80 0.60 -6.54
CA SER A 99 -45.35 0.39 -6.40
C SER A 99 -44.66 -0.08 -7.68
N SER A 100 -45.41 -0.36 -8.75
CA SER A 100 -44.85 -0.68 -10.06
C SER A 100 -44.55 0.59 -10.87
N ILE A 101 -43.47 1.30 -10.53
CA ILE A 101 -42.80 2.14 -11.52
C ILE A 101 -42.25 1.18 -12.57
N ALA A 102 -42.81 1.23 -13.77
CA ALA A 102 -42.63 0.26 -14.85
C ALA A 102 -41.14 -0.13 -15.06
N GLY A 103 -40.82 -1.40 -14.78
CA GLY A 103 -39.59 -2.06 -15.27
C GLY A 103 -38.31 -1.91 -14.44
N LEU A 104 -38.31 -1.21 -13.29
CA LEU A 104 -37.12 -1.06 -12.45
C LEU A 104 -37.15 -1.97 -11.22
N ASN A 105 -36.15 -2.85 -11.10
CA ASN A 105 -35.97 -3.66 -9.90
C ASN A 105 -35.24 -2.86 -8.82
N LEU A 106 -35.94 -2.44 -7.78
CA LEU A 106 -35.38 -1.69 -6.65
C LEU A 106 -34.18 -2.41 -6.00
N PHE A 107 -34.26 -3.73 -5.83
CA PHE A 107 -33.14 -4.53 -5.31
C PHE A 107 -31.88 -4.47 -6.18
N ALA A 108 -32.05 -4.39 -7.49
CA ALA A 108 -30.93 -4.33 -8.43
C ALA A 108 -30.28 -2.93 -8.42
N VAL A 109 -31.07 -1.87 -8.26
CA VAL A 109 -30.57 -0.50 -8.06
C VAL A 109 -29.79 -0.39 -6.74
N ILE A 110 -30.33 -0.94 -5.65
CA ILE A 110 -29.65 -0.97 -4.33
C ILE A 110 -28.34 -1.78 -4.42
N ALA A 111 -28.34 -2.92 -5.10
CA ALA A 111 -27.14 -3.73 -5.32
C ALA A 111 -26.05 -2.96 -6.08
N LEU A 112 -26.43 -2.15 -7.08
CA LEU A 112 -25.48 -1.29 -7.82
C LEU A 112 -24.85 -0.21 -6.96
N ILE A 113 -25.67 0.53 -6.21
CA ILE A 113 -25.21 1.60 -5.32
C ILE A 113 -24.27 1.01 -4.25
N ARG A 114 -24.64 -0.12 -3.65
CA ARG A 114 -23.81 -0.82 -2.65
C ARG A 114 -22.50 -1.33 -3.26
N LYS A 115 -22.53 -1.87 -4.48
CA LYS A 115 -21.33 -2.42 -5.16
C LYS A 115 -20.35 -1.35 -5.60
N ASN A 116 -20.81 -0.16 -6.03
CA ASN A 116 -19.93 0.97 -6.34
C ASN A 116 -19.18 1.49 -5.08
N LYS A 117 -19.72 1.23 -3.89
CA LYS A 117 -19.09 1.51 -2.59
C LYS A 117 -18.29 0.33 -2.02
N SER A 118 -18.26 -0.83 -2.70
CA SER A 118 -17.59 -2.03 -2.21
C SER A 118 -16.07 -1.80 -2.08
N PRO A 119 -15.40 -2.49 -1.13
CA PRO A 119 -13.95 -2.42 -0.99
C PRO A 119 -13.21 -2.80 -2.28
N VAL A 120 -13.72 -3.78 -3.04
CA VAL A 120 -13.15 -4.22 -4.32
C VAL A 120 -13.20 -3.11 -5.36
N ALA A 121 -14.35 -2.43 -5.51
CA ALA A 121 -14.47 -1.30 -6.46
C ALA A 121 -13.58 -0.12 -6.07
N LYS A 122 -13.39 0.14 -4.76
CA LYS A 122 -12.45 1.16 -4.28
C LYS A 122 -11.01 0.78 -4.59
N LEU A 123 -10.64 -0.48 -4.37
CA LEU A 123 -9.30 -0.99 -4.68
C LEU A 123 -9.02 -0.90 -6.18
N GLN A 124 -9.94 -1.36 -7.02
CA GLN A 124 -9.83 -1.27 -8.48
C GLN A 124 -9.58 0.18 -8.94
N LYS A 125 -10.35 1.14 -8.43
CA LYS A 125 -10.15 2.57 -8.74
C LYS A 125 -8.79 3.08 -8.29
N ARG A 126 -8.29 2.65 -7.13
CA ARG A 126 -6.95 3.04 -6.64
C ARG A 126 -5.86 2.48 -7.53
N LEU A 127 -5.91 1.19 -7.84
CA LEU A 127 -4.93 0.52 -8.70
C LEU A 127 -4.85 1.17 -10.09
N LEU A 128 -6.00 1.47 -10.71
CA LEU A 128 -6.05 2.17 -11.99
C LEU A 128 -5.43 3.59 -11.88
N LYS A 129 -5.74 4.31 -10.80
CA LYS A 129 -5.21 5.65 -10.56
C LYS A 129 -3.70 5.66 -10.32
N GLU A 130 -3.20 4.68 -9.57
CA GLU A 130 -1.76 4.49 -9.32
C GLU A 130 -1.02 4.15 -10.62
N GLU A 131 -1.57 3.27 -11.44
CA GLU A 131 -1.05 2.96 -12.76
C GLU A 131 -0.96 4.24 -13.63
N GLU A 132 -2.03 5.04 -13.68
CA GLU A 132 -2.02 6.32 -14.40
C GLU A 132 -0.96 7.30 -13.89
N TYR A 133 -0.79 7.38 -12.57
CA TYR A 133 0.22 8.25 -11.98
C TYR A 133 1.62 7.81 -12.35
N HIS A 134 1.94 6.53 -12.19
CA HIS A 134 3.25 5.99 -12.53
C HIS A 134 3.59 6.15 -14.01
N PHE A 135 2.61 5.96 -14.90
CA PHE A 135 2.80 6.21 -16.33
C PHE A 135 3.23 7.66 -16.62
N VAL A 136 2.55 8.63 -16.00
CA VAL A 136 2.88 10.04 -16.15
C VAL A 136 4.26 10.34 -15.55
N ASP A 137 4.58 9.82 -14.36
CA ASP A 137 5.87 10.06 -13.70
C ASP A 137 7.05 9.52 -14.53
N GLN A 138 6.87 8.40 -15.23
CA GLN A 138 7.88 7.87 -16.13
C GLN A 138 8.03 8.70 -17.40
N SER A 139 6.91 9.16 -17.97
CA SER A 139 6.91 9.94 -19.21
C SER A 139 7.45 11.36 -18.96
N PHE A 140 7.06 11.97 -17.84
CA PHE A 140 7.39 13.31 -17.38
C PHE A 140 8.30 13.26 -16.14
N SER A 141 9.35 12.44 -16.20
CA SER A 141 10.27 12.26 -15.08
C SER A 141 11.16 13.48 -14.82
N ALA A 142 11.55 13.68 -13.56
CA ALA A 142 12.51 14.71 -13.15
C ALA A 142 13.84 14.64 -13.92
N GLU A 143 14.29 13.43 -14.27
CA GLU A 143 15.51 13.22 -15.06
C GLU A 143 15.37 13.76 -16.49
N LYS A 144 14.25 13.43 -17.17
CA LYS A 144 13.94 13.97 -18.50
C LYS A 144 13.82 15.49 -18.49
N ILE A 145 13.21 16.05 -17.44
CA ILE A 145 13.06 17.50 -17.31
C ILE A 145 14.43 18.18 -17.15
N ARG A 146 15.31 17.64 -16.30
CA ARG A 146 16.68 18.13 -16.11
C ARG A 146 17.54 18.03 -17.37
N LEU A 147 17.29 17.03 -18.22
CA LEU A 147 18.00 16.90 -19.49
C LEU A 147 17.63 18.04 -20.47
N LEU A 148 16.40 18.54 -20.38
CA LEU A 148 15.85 19.54 -21.32
C LEU A 148 15.84 20.97 -20.78
N THR A 149 16.00 21.13 -19.47
CA THR A 149 15.87 22.41 -18.77
C THR A 149 16.91 22.50 -17.67
N PRO A 150 17.40 23.71 -17.32
CA PRO A 150 18.36 23.91 -16.23
C PRO A 150 17.69 23.88 -14.83
N LEU A 151 16.50 23.31 -14.68
CA LEU A 151 15.77 23.30 -13.41
C LEU A 151 16.36 22.30 -12.42
N SER A 152 16.53 22.75 -11.18
CA SER A 152 17.01 21.92 -10.06
C SER A 152 16.35 22.32 -8.73
N GLY A 153 16.42 21.42 -7.75
CA GLY A 153 15.90 21.65 -6.39
C GLY A 153 14.42 22.05 -6.40
N ASP A 154 14.09 23.11 -5.67
CA ASP A 154 12.71 23.59 -5.50
C ASP A 154 12.06 24.02 -6.80
N SER A 155 12.83 24.58 -7.74
CA SER A 155 12.31 25.00 -9.04
C SER A 155 11.85 23.81 -9.88
N LEU A 156 12.58 22.69 -9.81
CA LEU A 156 12.21 21.43 -10.44
C LEU A 156 10.96 20.85 -9.78
N PHE A 157 10.90 20.84 -8.45
CA PHE A 157 9.73 20.36 -7.71
C PHE A 157 8.46 21.15 -8.07
N GLN A 158 8.53 22.48 -8.06
CA GLN A 158 7.42 23.34 -8.46
C GLN A 158 7.02 23.09 -9.92
N PHE A 159 7.99 22.96 -10.82
CA PHE A 159 7.71 22.66 -12.22
C PHE A 159 6.99 21.32 -12.39
N THR A 160 7.47 20.27 -11.70
CA THR A 160 6.84 18.95 -11.75
C THR A 160 5.41 18.96 -11.23
N GLU A 161 5.12 19.76 -10.19
CA GLU A 161 3.79 19.86 -9.60
C GLU A 161 2.82 20.65 -10.50
N TYR A 162 3.24 21.82 -10.98
CA TYR A 162 2.35 22.73 -11.72
C TYR A 162 2.16 22.36 -13.19
N TYR A 163 3.15 21.74 -13.83
CA TYR A 163 3.15 21.44 -15.27
C TYR A 163 3.00 19.94 -15.55
N ARG A 164 2.56 19.15 -14.57
CA ARG A 164 2.28 17.73 -14.76
C ARG A 164 1.15 17.55 -15.78
N PRO A 165 1.36 16.80 -16.88
CA PRO A 165 0.28 16.55 -17.82
C PRO A 165 -0.77 15.60 -17.22
N GLN A 166 -2.03 15.76 -17.66
CA GLN A 166 -3.08 14.80 -17.34
C GLN A 166 -2.78 13.44 -18.00
N ALA A 167 -3.13 12.35 -17.32
CA ALA A 167 -2.79 11.00 -17.77
C ALA A 167 -3.33 10.66 -19.17
N GLU A 168 -4.51 11.18 -19.52
CA GLU A 168 -5.12 11.01 -20.84
C GLU A 168 -4.33 11.71 -21.95
N VAL A 169 -3.75 12.87 -21.65
CA VAL A 169 -2.96 13.64 -22.61
C VAL A 169 -1.59 13.00 -22.76
N ALA A 170 -0.94 12.65 -21.65
CA ALA A 170 0.34 11.96 -21.66
C ALA A 170 0.30 10.64 -22.46
N ARG A 171 -0.81 9.88 -22.38
CA ARG A 171 -0.98 8.62 -23.13
C ARG A 171 -1.09 8.81 -24.65
N LYS A 172 -1.48 9.99 -25.10
CA LYS A 172 -1.58 10.32 -26.54
C LYS A 172 -0.28 10.88 -27.10
N MET A 173 0.63 11.31 -26.23
CA MET A 173 1.91 11.88 -26.64
C MET A 173 2.93 10.77 -26.89
N THR A 174 3.64 10.89 -28.00
CA THR A 174 4.92 10.21 -28.21
C THR A 174 5.99 10.79 -27.29
N ASP A 175 7.13 10.09 -27.14
CA ASP A 175 8.26 10.60 -26.38
C ASP A 175 8.73 11.98 -26.88
N TYR A 176 8.75 12.18 -28.20
CA TYR A 176 9.11 13.46 -28.82
C TYR A 176 8.12 14.58 -28.46
N GLU A 177 6.81 14.30 -28.54
CA GLU A 177 5.78 15.28 -28.17
C GLU A 177 5.85 15.62 -26.67
N MET A 178 6.19 14.66 -25.82
CA MET A 178 6.43 14.90 -24.39
C MET A 178 7.64 15.82 -24.18
N MET A 179 8.72 15.64 -24.94
CA MET A 179 9.87 16.56 -24.90
C MET A 179 9.50 17.98 -25.33
N LEU A 180 8.70 18.10 -26.40
CA LEU A 180 8.20 19.40 -26.87
C LEU A 180 7.28 20.06 -25.84
N TYR A 181 6.41 19.26 -25.20
CA TYR A 181 5.56 19.70 -24.11
C TYR A 181 6.39 20.25 -22.95
N ILE A 182 7.43 19.53 -22.49
CA ILE A 182 8.34 19.99 -21.42
C ILE A 182 8.95 21.35 -21.78
N LYS A 183 9.48 21.51 -23.00
CA LYS A 183 10.10 22.77 -23.44
C LYS A 183 9.10 23.92 -23.44
N LYS A 184 7.90 23.70 -23.97
CA LYS A 184 6.82 24.72 -24.01
C LYS A 184 6.38 25.11 -22.60
N SER A 185 6.17 24.12 -21.73
CA SER A 185 5.82 24.32 -20.33
C SER A 185 6.90 25.08 -19.57
N TYR A 186 8.19 24.83 -19.87
CA TYR A 186 9.30 25.54 -19.26
C TYR A 186 9.29 27.03 -19.62
N THR A 187 9.04 27.39 -20.88
CA THR A 187 8.88 28.80 -21.27
C THR A 187 7.74 29.47 -20.49
N GLN A 188 6.61 28.79 -20.31
CA GLN A 188 5.49 29.31 -19.50
C GLN A 188 5.86 29.46 -18.03
N PHE A 189 6.65 28.53 -17.49
CA PHE A 189 7.13 28.58 -16.12
C PHE A 189 8.00 29.82 -15.86
N LEU A 190 8.91 30.14 -16.80
CA LEU A 190 9.74 31.36 -16.71
C LEU A 190 8.88 32.63 -16.72
N ILE A 191 7.95 32.76 -17.68
CA ILE A 191 7.04 33.91 -17.78
C ILE A 191 6.26 34.11 -16.46
N ARG A 192 5.73 33.01 -15.89
CA ARG A 192 5.03 33.06 -14.61
C ARG A 192 5.94 33.54 -13.49
N LYS A 193 7.19 33.06 -13.45
CA LYS A 193 8.17 33.44 -12.42
C LYS A 193 8.52 34.92 -12.49
N ASP A 194 8.78 35.43 -13.69
CA ASP A 194 9.08 36.86 -13.94
C ASP A 194 7.93 37.75 -13.45
N THR A 195 6.69 37.34 -13.75
CA THR A 195 5.49 38.08 -13.32
C THR A 195 5.30 38.06 -11.80
N SER A 196 5.75 37.00 -11.12
CA SER A 196 5.71 36.89 -9.67
C SER A 196 6.86 37.58 -8.92
N GLY A 197 7.81 38.19 -9.64
CA GLY A 197 8.91 38.96 -9.04
C GLY A 197 9.99 38.13 -8.32
N ILE A 198 10.08 36.82 -8.59
CA ILE A 198 11.05 35.92 -7.94
C ILE A 198 12.25 35.72 -8.88
N SER A 199 13.29 36.57 -8.74
CA SER A 199 14.57 36.41 -9.43
C SER A 199 15.46 35.38 -8.73
N PHE A 200 16.24 34.62 -9.50
CA PHE A 200 17.29 33.75 -8.97
C PHE A 200 18.65 34.15 -9.60
N PRO A 201 19.76 34.06 -8.83
CA PRO A 201 21.12 34.25 -9.32
C PRO A 201 21.58 33.14 -10.27
#